data_AF-A0A845GGG5-F1
#
_entry.id   AF-A0A845GGG5-F1
#
_cell.length_a   1.000
_cell.length_b   1.000
_cell.length_c   1.000
_cell.angle_alpha   90.00
_cell.angle_beta   90.00
_cell.angle_gamma   90.00
#
_symmetry.space_group_name_H-M   'P 1'
#
loop_
_entity.id
_entity.type
_entity.pdbx_description
1 polymer ?
#
loop_
_entity_poly.entity_id
_entity_poly.type
_entity_poly.pdbx_seq_one_letter_code
_entity_poly.pdbx_strand_id
1 'polypeptide(L)'
;APAAAAPARKPKLAFVTPLPPERTGIADYAAQLLPALLDHFDIELVLHQDQLTVAPELAALPQRSVDWFDQHADGYEQILYQFGNSPFHSHMFGLLRRHPGVVVLHDFFLSGVLAYEQRTGNMPGVWSQALFDSHGYPALLAGQHTDPAEAMRVYPCNLAVLQDATRVIVHSEHARSLARQWYGEQAAANWNVVPLPRALPARAAGAASLLGAPISTRSMSGAWRARRLMCG
;
A
#
# COMPACT_ATOMS: atom_id res chain seq x y z
N ALA A 1 39.61 16.04 21.25
CA ALA A 1 38.22 16.38 20.89
C ALA A 1 37.67 15.24 20.05
N PRO A 2 36.49 14.66 20.35
CA PRO A 2 35.89 13.70 19.43
C PRO A 2 35.47 14.46 18.17
N ALA A 3 35.81 13.94 17.00
CA ALA A 3 35.37 14.48 15.73
C ALA A 3 33.83 14.41 15.67
N ALA A 4 33.19 15.52 15.33
CA ALA A 4 31.76 15.53 15.06
C ALA A 4 31.49 14.54 13.92
N ALA A 5 30.69 13.51 14.18
CA ALA A 5 30.28 12.56 13.16
C ALA A 5 29.57 13.32 12.03
N ALA A 6 29.96 13.06 10.78
CA ALA A 6 29.27 13.61 9.62
C ALA A 6 27.77 13.28 9.72
N PRO A 7 26.87 14.19 9.36
CA PRO A 7 25.44 13.93 9.43
C PRO A 7 25.11 12.68 8.59
N ALA A 8 24.39 11.73 9.18
CA ALA A 8 23.99 10.52 8.49
C ALA A 8 23.17 10.88 7.24
N ARG A 9 23.51 10.31 6.09
CA ARG A 9 22.74 10.49 4.85
C ARG A 9 21.32 9.96 5.06
N LYS A 10 20.33 10.66 4.51
CA LYS A 10 18.94 10.21 4.54
C LYS A 10 18.78 8.91 3.74
N PRO A 11 18.00 7.93 4.22
CA PRO A 11 17.73 6.72 3.45
C PRO A 11 16.97 7.02 2.17
N LYS A 12 17.27 6.27 1.10
CA LYS A 12 16.61 6.43 -0.21
C LYS A 12 15.23 5.76 -0.21
N LEU A 13 14.19 6.52 -0.55
CA LEU A 13 12.79 6.07 -0.54
C LEU A 13 12.16 6.15 -1.94
N ALA A 14 11.61 5.04 -2.42
CA ALA A 14 10.68 5.04 -3.55
C ALA A 14 9.26 5.33 -3.02
N PHE A 15 8.66 6.43 -3.47
CA PHE A 15 7.31 6.82 -3.08
C PHE A 15 6.34 6.53 -4.23
N VAL A 16 5.64 5.39 -4.14
CA VAL A 16 4.76 4.86 -5.18
C VAL A 16 3.32 5.28 -4.90
N THR A 17 2.80 6.22 -5.68
CA THR A 17 1.50 6.85 -5.44
C THR A 17 0.95 7.43 -6.75
N PRO A 18 -0.39 7.59 -6.89
CA PRO A 18 -0.89 8.68 -7.72
C PRO A 18 -0.61 10.04 -7.06
N LEU A 19 -0.47 11.08 -7.86
CA LEU A 19 -0.41 12.48 -7.44
C LEU A 19 -1.38 13.32 -8.29
N PRO A 20 -1.75 14.54 -7.86
CA PRO A 20 -2.54 15.42 -8.70
C PRO A 20 -1.84 15.62 -10.06
N PRO A 21 -2.57 15.67 -11.18
CA PRO A 21 -4.01 15.91 -11.32
C PRO A 21 -4.91 14.68 -11.19
N GLU A 22 -4.39 13.52 -10.79
CA GLU A 22 -5.22 12.33 -10.61
C GLU A 22 -6.29 12.56 -9.54
N ARG A 23 -7.56 12.29 -9.91
CA ARG A 23 -8.73 12.67 -9.11
C ARG A 23 -9.04 11.64 -8.03
N THR A 24 -8.13 11.51 -7.07
CA THR A 24 -8.30 10.64 -5.91
C THR A 24 -7.97 11.40 -4.63
N GLY A 25 -8.67 11.11 -3.53
CA GLY A 25 -8.31 11.67 -2.23
C GLY A 25 -6.90 11.27 -1.76
N ILE A 26 -6.38 10.14 -2.27
CA ILE A 26 -5.03 9.66 -1.97
C ILE A 26 -3.97 10.52 -2.66
N ALA A 27 -4.22 11.00 -3.88
CA ALA A 27 -3.33 11.92 -4.57
C ALA A 27 -3.16 13.23 -3.78
N ASP A 28 -4.27 13.83 -3.34
CA ASP A 28 -4.26 15.04 -2.52
C ASP A 28 -3.59 14.82 -1.17
N TYR A 29 -3.83 13.67 -0.54
CA TYR A 29 -3.18 13.28 0.71
C TYR A 29 -1.67 13.10 0.54
N ALA A 30 -1.25 12.40 -0.51
CA ALA A 30 0.16 12.15 -0.81
C ALA A 30 0.94 13.45 -1.01
N ALA A 31 0.37 14.40 -1.76
CA ALA A 31 0.95 15.73 -1.94
C ALA A 31 1.12 16.50 -0.62
N GLN A 32 0.19 16.33 0.33
CA GLN A 32 0.29 16.94 1.66
C GLN A 32 1.30 16.23 2.58
N LEU A 33 1.46 14.92 2.43
CA LEU A 33 2.37 14.10 3.25
C LEU A 33 3.84 14.31 2.84
N LEU A 34 4.11 14.40 1.53
CA LEU A 34 5.46 14.43 0.98
C LEU A 34 6.39 15.47 1.64
N PRO A 35 5.99 16.74 1.86
CA PRO A 35 6.85 17.74 2.50
C PRO A 35 7.38 17.31 3.87
N ALA A 36 6.55 16.64 4.68
CA ALA A 36 6.98 16.16 6.00
C ALA A 36 7.95 14.97 5.91
N LEU A 37 7.92 14.20 4.82
CA LEU A 37 8.83 13.08 4.61
C LEU A 37 10.20 13.51 4.07
N LEU A 38 10.29 14.66 3.40
CA LEU A 38 11.54 15.19 2.86
C LEU A 38 12.59 15.48 3.95
N ASP A 39 12.17 15.74 5.18
CA ASP A 39 13.08 15.92 6.32
C ASP A 39 13.81 14.62 6.70
N HIS A 40 13.29 13.46 6.30
CA HIS A 40 13.74 12.15 6.75
C HIS A 40 14.28 11.25 5.63
N PHE A 41 13.87 11.47 4.38
CA PHE A 41 14.18 10.58 3.25
C PHE A 41 14.72 11.35 2.04
N ASP A 42 15.59 10.68 1.28
CA ASP A 42 15.92 11.06 -0.09
C ASP A 42 14.87 10.40 -1.01
N ILE A 43 13.85 11.17 -1.42
CA ILE A 43 12.66 10.63 -2.09
C ILE A 43 12.79 10.68 -3.61
N GLU A 44 12.45 9.58 -4.28
CA GLU A 44 12.07 9.58 -5.70
C GLU A 44 10.61 9.17 -5.85
N LEU A 45 9.89 9.88 -6.71
CA LEU A 45 8.47 9.63 -6.99
C LEU A 45 8.36 8.55 -8.07
N VAL A 46 7.59 7.50 -7.80
CA VAL A 46 7.28 6.46 -8.79
C VAL A 46 5.83 6.66 -9.24
N LEU A 47 5.66 7.05 -10.50
CA LEU A 47 4.41 7.57 -11.04
C LEU A 47 3.92 6.74 -12.23
N HIS A 48 2.61 6.54 -12.29
CA HIS A 48 1.89 5.98 -13.44
C HIS A 48 0.97 7.05 -14.06
N GLN A 49 1.57 8.20 -14.35
CA GLN A 49 0.90 9.38 -14.92
C GLN A 49 1.95 10.24 -15.63
N ASP A 50 1.57 10.86 -16.74
CA ASP A 50 2.47 11.71 -17.53
C ASP A 50 2.49 13.16 -17.02
N GLN A 51 1.43 13.56 -16.31
CA GLN A 51 1.25 14.91 -15.81
C GLN A 51 1.31 14.94 -14.29
N LEU A 52 1.90 16.01 -13.77
CA LEU A 52 2.04 16.25 -12.34
C LEU A 52 1.67 17.70 -12.03
N THR A 53 0.75 17.90 -11.10
CA THR A 53 0.21 19.20 -10.68
C THR A 53 0.37 19.37 -9.17
N VAL A 54 1.61 19.57 -8.73
CA VAL A 54 1.97 19.74 -7.32
C VAL A 54 2.79 21.02 -7.13
N ALA A 55 3.10 21.35 -5.87
CA ALA A 55 3.97 22.47 -5.55
C ALA A 55 5.37 22.29 -6.20
N PRO A 56 6.04 23.38 -6.64
CA PRO A 56 7.30 23.29 -7.39
C PRO A 56 8.39 22.46 -6.72
N GLU A 57 8.47 22.50 -5.39
CA GLU A 57 9.42 21.72 -4.59
C GLU A 57 9.21 20.21 -4.73
N LEU A 58 7.96 19.75 -4.87
CA LEU A 58 7.64 18.34 -5.07
C LEU A 58 7.83 17.95 -6.54
N ALA A 59 7.53 18.86 -7.47
CA ALA A 59 7.74 18.65 -8.90
C ALA A 59 9.23 18.52 -9.26
N ALA A 60 10.11 19.12 -8.46
CA ALA A 60 11.57 19.05 -8.60
C ALA A 60 12.17 17.72 -8.11
N LEU A 61 11.40 16.87 -7.41
CA LEU A 61 11.87 15.54 -7.01
C LEU A 61 12.12 14.65 -8.23
N PRO A 62 13.07 13.71 -8.18
CA PRO A 62 13.26 12.76 -9.27
C PRO A 62 11.98 11.94 -9.50
N GLN A 63 11.53 11.88 -10.75
CA GLN A 63 10.33 11.16 -11.16
C GLN A 63 10.75 9.94 -11.98
N ARG A 64 10.18 8.78 -11.63
CA ARG A 64 10.42 7.50 -12.30
C ARG A 64 9.10 6.93 -12.79
N SER A 65 9.13 6.37 -14.00
CA SER A 65 8.03 5.53 -14.46
C SER A 65 7.99 4.22 -13.67
N VAL A 66 6.83 3.58 -13.66
CA VAL A 66 6.66 2.24 -13.11
C VAL A 66 7.66 1.24 -13.70
N ASP A 67 7.86 1.25 -15.02
CA ASP A 67 8.77 0.32 -15.70
C ASP A 67 10.23 0.54 -15.32
N TRP A 68 10.64 1.81 -15.17
CA TRP A 68 11.99 2.12 -14.69
C TRP A 68 12.16 1.62 -13.26
N PHE A 69 11.18 1.88 -12.39
CA PHE A 69 11.24 1.44 -11.00
C PHE A 69 11.33 -0.08 -10.89
N ASP A 70 10.55 -0.82 -11.67
CA ASP A 70 10.54 -2.30 -11.65
C ASP A 70 11.94 -2.91 -11.94
N GLN A 71 12.78 -2.19 -12.68
CA GLN A 71 14.15 -2.60 -13.02
C GLN A 71 15.21 -2.12 -12.02
N HIS A 72 14.88 -1.16 -11.15
CA HIS A 72 15.83 -0.48 -10.27
C HIS A 72 15.43 -0.49 -8.79
N ALA A 73 14.41 -1.26 -8.42
CA ALA A 73 13.84 -1.30 -7.08
C ALA A 73 14.88 -1.66 -5.99
N ASP A 74 15.86 -2.51 -6.33
CA ASP A 74 16.96 -2.91 -5.43
C ASP A 74 17.84 -1.74 -4.97
N GLY A 75 17.78 -0.59 -5.66
CA GLY A 75 18.51 0.61 -5.30
C GLY A 75 17.88 1.43 -4.17
N TYR A 76 16.69 1.04 -3.68
CA TYR A 76 15.98 1.75 -2.62
C TYR A 76 16.10 1.03 -1.28
N GLU A 77 16.30 1.81 -0.22
CA GLU A 77 16.35 1.29 1.15
C GLU A 77 14.94 1.07 1.71
N GLN A 78 13.96 1.81 1.20
CA GLN A 78 12.54 1.69 1.53
C GLN A 78 11.70 1.92 0.27
N ILE A 79 10.57 1.20 0.18
CA ILE A 79 9.53 1.42 -0.81
C ILE A 79 8.22 1.65 -0.06
N LEU A 80 7.51 2.72 -0.39
CA LEU A 80 6.23 3.08 0.22
C LEU A 80 5.13 3.13 -0.85
N TYR A 81 4.16 2.24 -0.71
CA TYR A 81 3.00 2.15 -1.60
C TYR A 81 1.76 2.80 -0.98
N GLN A 82 1.09 3.67 -1.72
CA GLN A 82 -0.20 4.26 -1.34
C GLN A 82 -1.33 3.49 -2.04
N PHE A 83 -1.94 2.53 -1.35
CA PHE A 83 -3.02 1.68 -1.90
C PHE A 83 -4.41 2.21 -1.55
N GLY A 84 -5.28 2.28 -2.56
CA GLY A 84 -6.70 2.59 -2.42
C GLY A 84 -7.57 1.76 -3.35
N ASN A 85 -8.89 1.89 -3.20
CA ASN A 85 -9.86 1.14 -3.99
C ASN A 85 -10.22 1.86 -5.31
N SER A 86 -9.22 2.13 -6.15
CA SER A 86 -9.43 2.74 -7.47
C SER A 86 -8.41 2.25 -8.51
N PRO A 87 -8.72 2.32 -9.82
CA PRO A 87 -7.83 1.89 -10.90
C PRO A 87 -6.46 2.58 -10.93
N PHE A 88 -6.34 3.76 -10.31
CA PHE A 88 -5.07 4.49 -10.21
C PHE A 88 -4.01 3.74 -9.39
N HIS A 89 -4.40 2.72 -8.62
CA HIS A 89 -3.48 1.89 -7.82
C HIS A 89 -3.21 0.53 -8.47
N SER A 90 -3.81 0.20 -9.62
CA SER A 90 -3.77 -1.15 -10.22
C SER A 90 -2.36 -1.62 -10.54
N HIS A 91 -1.50 -0.72 -11.02
CA HIS A 91 -0.09 -1.02 -11.31
C HIS A 91 0.70 -1.49 -10.06
N MET A 92 0.28 -1.07 -8.86
CA MET A 92 0.97 -1.39 -7.62
C MET A 92 0.82 -2.85 -7.19
N PHE A 93 -0.27 -3.53 -7.57
CA PHE A 93 -0.50 -4.93 -7.17
C PHE A 93 0.59 -5.87 -7.70
N GLY A 94 0.98 -5.68 -8.97
CA GLY A 94 2.07 -6.44 -9.58
C GLY A 94 3.43 -6.05 -9.01
N LEU A 95 3.66 -4.74 -8.83
CA LEU A 95 4.91 -4.21 -8.29
C LEU A 95 5.18 -4.71 -6.87
N LEU A 96 4.19 -4.64 -5.98
CA LEU A 96 4.33 -5.04 -4.58
C LEU A 96 4.76 -6.52 -4.44
N ARG A 97 4.21 -7.39 -5.30
CA ARG A 97 4.59 -8.81 -5.31
C ARG A 97 6.06 -9.02 -5.69
N ARG A 98 6.58 -8.22 -6.63
CA ARG A 98 7.98 -8.31 -7.09
C ARG A 98 8.94 -7.59 -6.15
N HIS A 99 8.50 -6.47 -5.59
CA HIS A 99 9.27 -5.56 -4.76
C HIS A 99 8.50 -5.27 -3.45
N PRO A 100 8.58 -6.18 -2.46
CA PRO A 100 7.92 -5.99 -1.17
C PRO A 100 8.29 -4.67 -0.51
N GLY A 101 7.29 -3.93 -0.03
CA GLY A 101 7.46 -2.62 0.58
C GLY A 101 6.46 -2.34 1.70
N VAL A 102 6.57 -1.14 2.28
CA VAL A 102 5.59 -0.65 3.24
C VAL A 102 4.33 -0.25 2.48
N VAL A 103 3.17 -0.72 2.94
CA VAL A 103 1.86 -0.38 2.36
C VAL A 103 1.14 0.57 3.30
N VAL A 104 0.73 1.72 2.79
CA VAL A 104 -0.32 2.55 3.37
C VAL A 104 -1.64 2.13 2.73
N LEU A 105 -2.47 1.43 3.49
CA LEU A 105 -3.75 0.93 3.04
C LEU A 105 -4.84 1.94 3.42
N HIS A 106 -5.27 2.74 2.45
CA HIS A 106 -6.29 3.78 2.63
C HIS A 106 -7.69 3.19 2.72
N ASP A 107 -7.98 2.20 1.87
CA ASP A 107 -9.24 1.48 1.84
C ASP A 107 -9.02 0.03 2.23
N PHE A 108 -9.78 -0.47 3.21
CA PHE A 108 -9.68 -1.87 3.59
C PHE A 108 -10.25 -2.81 2.51
N PHE A 109 -11.25 -2.37 1.75
CA PHE A 109 -11.88 -3.17 0.70
C PHE A 109 -11.29 -2.81 -0.66
N LEU A 110 -10.54 -3.74 -1.26
CA LEU A 110 -9.93 -3.60 -2.59
C LEU A 110 -10.70 -4.36 -3.69
N SER A 111 -11.81 -5.02 -3.35
CA SER A 111 -12.63 -5.73 -4.35
C SER A 111 -13.09 -4.84 -5.50
N GLY A 112 -13.36 -3.56 -5.27
CA GLY A 112 -13.86 -2.64 -6.30
C GLY A 112 -12.86 -2.46 -7.44
N VAL A 113 -11.59 -2.17 -7.11
CA VAL A 113 -10.51 -2.04 -8.10
C VAL A 113 -10.26 -3.38 -8.81
N LEU A 114 -10.22 -4.50 -8.09
CA LEU A 114 -9.98 -5.80 -8.70
C LEU A 114 -11.10 -6.21 -9.66
N ALA A 115 -12.36 -5.99 -9.26
CA ALA A 115 -13.52 -6.25 -10.10
C ALA A 115 -13.53 -5.35 -11.34
N TYR A 116 -13.15 -4.07 -11.19
CA TYR A 116 -13.00 -3.15 -12.31
C TYR A 116 -11.96 -3.68 -13.31
N GLU A 117 -10.74 -3.99 -12.87
CA GLU A 117 -9.65 -4.46 -13.74
C GLU A 117 -9.95 -5.80 -14.42
N GLN A 118 -10.65 -6.70 -13.72
CA GLN A 118 -11.13 -7.94 -14.32
C GLN A 118 -12.16 -7.67 -15.41
N ARG A 119 -13.10 -6.76 -15.17
CA ARG A 119 -14.19 -6.46 -16.12
C ARG A 119 -13.69 -5.70 -17.35
N THR A 120 -12.70 -4.83 -17.21
CA THR A 120 -12.08 -4.12 -18.35
C THR A 120 -11.13 -5.01 -19.14
N GLY A 121 -10.74 -6.17 -18.60
CA GLY A 121 -9.83 -7.12 -19.24
C GLY A 121 -8.35 -6.80 -19.04
N ASN A 122 -8.02 -5.77 -18.27
CA ASN A 122 -6.64 -5.39 -17.94
C ASN A 122 -5.96 -6.43 -17.05
N MET A 123 -6.71 -7.02 -16.11
CA MET A 123 -6.22 -8.08 -15.22
C MET A 123 -7.22 -9.25 -15.20
N PRO A 124 -7.22 -10.12 -16.24
CA PRO A 124 -8.16 -11.22 -16.34
C PRO A 124 -8.12 -12.15 -15.12
N GLY A 125 -9.28 -12.44 -14.54
CA GLY A 125 -9.42 -13.36 -13.41
C GLY A 125 -8.94 -12.84 -12.05
N VAL A 126 -8.41 -11.61 -11.95
CA VAL A 126 -7.79 -11.13 -10.70
C VAL A 126 -8.76 -11.08 -9.52
N TRP A 127 -10.01 -10.67 -9.75
CA TRP A 127 -11.00 -10.57 -8.70
C TRP A 127 -11.52 -11.93 -8.26
N SER A 128 -11.80 -12.81 -9.22
CA SER A 128 -12.19 -14.19 -8.94
C SER A 128 -11.11 -14.93 -8.16
N GLN A 129 -9.84 -14.76 -8.54
CA GLN A 129 -8.71 -15.33 -7.81
C GLN A 129 -8.63 -14.74 -6.38
N ALA A 130 -8.76 -13.42 -6.23
CA ALA A 130 -8.68 -12.79 -4.91
C ALA A 130 -9.82 -13.20 -3.97
N LEU A 131 -11.05 -13.36 -4.48
CA LEU A 131 -12.18 -13.90 -3.72
C LEU A 131 -11.89 -15.31 -3.22
N PHE A 132 -11.41 -16.18 -4.11
CA PHE A 132 -11.09 -17.56 -3.77
C PHE A 132 -9.95 -17.64 -2.75
N ASP A 133 -8.85 -16.93 -2.98
CA ASP A 133 -7.67 -16.98 -2.11
C ASP A 133 -7.94 -16.37 -0.73
N SER A 134 -8.75 -15.30 -0.67
CA SER A 134 -9.01 -14.59 0.59
C SER A 134 -10.15 -15.20 1.41
N HIS A 135 -11.16 -15.77 0.74
CA HIS A 135 -12.45 -16.09 1.36
C HIS A 135 -13.04 -17.44 0.93
N GLY A 136 -12.37 -18.17 0.04
CA GLY A 136 -12.74 -19.51 -0.39
C GLY A 136 -13.84 -19.56 -1.45
N TYR A 137 -14.27 -20.80 -1.72
CA TYR A 137 -15.23 -21.10 -2.80
C TYR A 137 -16.59 -20.37 -2.68
N PRO A 138 -17.21 -20.21 -1.49
CA PRO A 138 -18.47 -19.48 -1.37
C PRO A 138 -18.38 -18.02 -1.84
N ALA A 139 -17.26 -17.34 -1.55
CA ALA A 139 -17.05 -15.97 -1.98
C ALA A 139 -16.88 -15.86 -3.50
N LEU A 140 -16.17 -16.82 -4.11
CA LEU A 140 -16.05 -16.92 -5.56
C LEU A 140 -17.44 -17.06 -6.23
N LEU A 141 -18.28 -17.97 -5.72
CA LEU A 141 -19.64 -18.14 -6.23
C LEU A 141 -20.50 -16.88 -6.05
N ALA A 142 -20.37 -16.20 -4.90
CA ALA A 142 -21.07 -14.96 -4.65
C ALA A 142 -20.71 -13.89 -5.69
N GLY A 143 -19.42 -13.71 -5.97
CA GLY A 143 -18.91 -12.72 -6.91
C GLY A 143 -19.15 -13.05 -8.40
N GLN A 144 -19.30 -14.33 -8.77
CA GLN A 144 -19.52 -14.74 -10.16
C GLN A 144 -20.98 -14.96 -10.55
N HIS A 145 -21.82 -15.40 -9.61
CA HIS A 145 -23.13 -15.97 -9.97
C HIS A 145 -24.30 -15.45 -9.15
N THR A 146 -24.07 -14.95 -7.94
CA THR A 146 -25.16 -14.57 -7.05
C THR A 146 -25.40 -13.06 -7.08
N ASP A 147 -24.43 -12.30 -6.57
CA ASP A 147 -24.53 -10.85 -6.47
C ASP A 147 -23.12 -10.24 -6.45
N PRO A 148 -22.59 -9.89 -7.64
CA PRO A 148 -21.28 -9.29 -7.74
C PRO A 148 -21.14 -7.96 -6.98
N ALA A 149 -22.21 -7.16 -6.93
CA ALA A 149 -22.18 -5.86 -6.25
C ALA A 149 -22.07 -6.02 -4.74
N GLU A 150 -22.85 -6.94 -4.18
CA GLU A 150 -22.78 -7.27 -2.76
C GLU A 150 -21.46 -7.95 -2.40
N ALA A 151 -20.95 -8.84 -3.25
CA ALA A 151 -19.65 -9.47 -3.04
C ALA A 151 -18.52 -8.44 -2.95
N MET A 152 -18.52 -7.39 -3.78
CA MET A 152 -17.55 -6.30 -3.68
C MET A 152 -17.64 -5.52 -2.36
N ARG A 153 -18.84 -5.38 -1.79
CA ARG A 153 -19.09 -4.68 -0.53
C ARG A 153 -18.69 -5.51 0.69
N VAL A 154 -18.86 -6.82 0.62
CA VAL A 154 -18.68 -7.74 1.75
C VAL A 154 -17.27 -8.31 1.82
N TYR A 155 -16.64 -8.60 0.69
CA TYR A 155 -15.33 -9.25 0.66
C TYR A 155 -14.21 -8.22 0.45
N PRO A 156 -13.24 -8.08 1.38
CA PRO A 156 -12.15 -7.12 1.24
C PRO A 156 -11.20 -7.39 0.06
N CYS A 157 -10.88 -8.66 -0.22
CA CYS A 157 -9.92 -9.06 -1.25
C CYS A 157 -8.55 -8.35 -1.18
N ASN A 158 -8.09 -7.98 0.02
CA ASN A 158 -6.80 -7.32 0.24
C ASN A 158 -5.68 -8.29 0.68
N LEU A 159 -5.97 -9.60 0.82
CA LEU A 159 -5.04 -10.57 1.43
C LEU A 159 -3.66 -10.61 0.74
N ALA A 160 -3.62 -10.62 -0.60
CA ALA A 160 -2.36 -10.62 -1.33
C ALA A 160 -1.51 -9.38 -1.03
N VAL A 161 -2.14 -8.19 -0.95
CA VAL A 161 -1.46 -6.94 -0.57
C VAL A 161 -0.90 -7.05 0.84
N LEU A 162 -1.64 -7.63 1.77
CA LEU A 162 -1.19 -7.81 3.15
C LEU A 162 -0.04 -8.82 3.28
N GLN A 163 -0.04 -9.86 2.46
CA GLN A 163 0.99 -10.91 2.46
C GLN A 163 2.31 -10.43 1.86
N ASP A 164 2.23 -9.60 0.81
CA ASP A 164 3.40 -9.09 0.10
C ASP A 164 3.98 -7.81 0.76
N ALA A 165 3.26 -7.19 1.69
CA ALA A 165 3.72 -6.01 2.43
C ALA A 165 4.77 -6.37 3.50
N THR A 166 5.81 -5.55 3.63
CA THR A 166 6.80 -5.67 4.72
C THR A 166 6.28 -5.07 6.02
N ARG A 167 5.45 -4.01 5.91
CA ARG A 167 4.71 -3.36 6.99
C ARG A 167 3.41 -2.78 6.45
N VAL A 168 2.39 -2.68 7.30
CA VAL A 168 1.09 -2.09 6.95
C VAL A 168 0.80 -0.90 7.85
N ILE A 169 0.46 0.23 7.23
CA ILE A 169 -0.03 1.44 7.86
C ILE A 169 -1.47 1.62 7.43
N VAL A 170 -2.35 1.93 8.38
CA VAL A 170 -3.75 2.29 8.11
C VAL A 170 -4.12 3.59 8.80
N HIS A 171 -5.23 4.17 8.38
CA HIS A 171 -5.67 5.46 8.89
C HIS A 171 -6.74 5.41 10.00
N SER A 172 -7.20 4.21 10.38
CA SER A 172 -8.21 4.06 11.43
C SER A 172 -8.05 2.75 12.20
N GLU A 173 -8.47 2.75 13.47
CA GLU A 173 -8.61 1.52 14.24
C GLU A 173 -9.75 0.62 13.76
N HIS A 174 -10.68 1.18 13.00
CA HIS A 174 -11.71 0.39 12.32
C HIS A 174 -11.06 -0.58 11.31
N ALA A 175 -10.09 -0.13 10.51
CA ALA A 175 -9.38 -1.00 9.58
C ALA A 175 -8.60 -2.13 10.28
N ARG A 176 -7.98 -1.86 11.44
CA ARG A 176 -7.34 -2.92 12.24
C ARG A 176 -8.35 -3.90 12.82
N SER A 177 -9.50 -3.42 13.28
CA SER A 177 -10.60 -4.28 13.75
C SER A 177 -11.10 -5.20 12.63
N LEU A 178 -11.26 -4.68 11.40
CA LEU A 178 -11.63 -5.49 10.24
C LEU A 178 -10.57 -6.55 9.92
N ALA A 179 -9.27 -6.22 10.01
CA ALA A 179 -8.20 -7.21 9.82
C ALA A 179 -8.31 -8.35 10.84
N ARG A 180 -8.60 -8.04 12.11
CA ARG A 180 -8.81 -9.07 13.14
C ARG A 180 -10.02 -9.95 12.85
N GLN A 181 -11.11 -9.35 12.40
CA GLN A 181 -12.34 -10.06 12.04
C GLN A 181 -12.13 -11.02 10.85
N TRP A 182 -11.46 -10.56 9.80
CA TRP A 182 -11.30 -11.34 8.56
C TRP A 182 -10.15 -12.33 8.60
N TYR A 183 -9.05 -11.97 9.26
CA TYR A 183 -7.79 -12.72 9.17
C TYR A 183 -7.31 -13.26 10.53
N GLY A 184 -8.06 -13.00 11.61
CA GLY A 184 -7.79 -13.48 12.96
C GLY A 184 -7.14 -12.43 13.86
N GLU A 185 -7.26 -12.63 15.18
CA GLU A 185 -6.87 -11.64 16.20
C GLU A 185 -5.46 -11.07 16.08
N GLN A 186 -4.50 -11.86 15.57
CA GLN A 186 -3.11 -11.44 15.43
C GLN A 186 -2.81 -10.71 14.11
N ALA A 187 -3.76 -10.63 13.18
CA ALA A 187 -3.53 -10.13 11.82
C ALA A 187 -2.99 -8.69 11.76
N ALA A 188 -3.43 -7.84 12.70
CA ALA A 188 -3.06 -6.43 12.77
C ALA A 188 -2.18 -6.10 13.99
N ALA A 189 -1.50 -7.09 14.56
CA ALA A 189 -0.66 -6.91 15.76
C ALA A 189 0.50 -5.93 15.50
N ASN A 190 1.05 -5.98 14.29
CA ASN A 190 2.21 -5.24 13.80
C ASN A 190 1.82 -4.11 12.83
N TRP A 191 0.54 -3.74 12.76
CA TRP A 191 0.06 -2.62 11.97
C TRP A 191 0.16 -1.32 12.75
N ASN A 192 0.54 -0.25 12.05
CA ASN A 192 0.55 1.10 12.62
C ASN A 192 -0.70 1.86 12.19
N VAL A 193 -1.32 2.57 13.14
CA VAL A 193 -2.41 3.51 12.84
C VAL A 193 -1.86 4.92 12.83
N VAL A 194 -1.93 5.58 11.69
CA VAL A 194 -1.61 7.00 11.54
C VAL A 194 -2.87 7.70 11.05
N PRO A 195 -3.63 8.40 11.92
CA PRO A 195 -4.87 9.06 11.52
C PRO A 195 -4.65 10.01 10.33
N LEU A 196 -5.62 10.06 9.41
CA LEU A 196 -5.65 11.11 8.39
C LEU A 196 -5.76 12.47 9.09
N PRO A 197 -4.96 13.48 8.72
CA PRO A 197 -5.11 14.83 9.24
C PRO A 197 -6.53 15.35 8.95
N ARG A 198 -7.31 15.68 9.98
CA ARG A 198 -8.70 16.20 9.83
C ARG A 198 -8.74 17.65 9.31
N ALA A 199 -7.62 18.35 9.40
CA ALA A 199 -7.26 19.64 8.80
C ALA A 199 -5.77 19.85 9.14
N LEU A 200 -4.96 20.39 8.22
CA LEU A 200 -3.51 20.55 8.39
C LEU A 200 -3.15 21.45 9.58
N PRO A 201 -2.43 20.98 10.62
CA PRO A 201 -1.45 21.82 11.31
C PRO A 201 -0.10 21.68 10.58
N ALA A 202 0.64 22.78 10.48
CA ALA A 202 2.02 22.75 10.01
C ALA A 202 2.83 21.74 10.84
N ARG A 203 3.38 20.70 10.18
CA ARG A 203 4.17 19.57 10.71
C ARG A 203 3.38 18.41 11.33
N ALA A 204 3.09 17.40 10.52
CA ALA A 204 2.74 16.05 10.98
C ALA A 204 4.01 15.20 11.19
N ALA A 205 4.45 15.04 12.45
CA ALA A 205 5.70 14.37 12.82
C ALA A 205 5.59 12.84 13.02
N GLY A 206 4.40 12.24 12.86
CA GLY A 206 4.16 10.84 13.26
C GLY A 206 4.51 9.77 12.23
N ALA A 207 4.32 10.05 10.93
CA ALA A 207 4.45 9.03 9.88
C ALA A 207 5.92 8.64 9.62
N ALA A 208 6.84 9.60 9.71
CA ALA A 208 8.24 9.40 9.37
C ALA A 208 8.98 8.47 10.33
N SER A 209 8.66 8.50 11.63
CA SER A 209 9.30 7.64 12.64
C SER A 209 9.02 6.15 12.40
N LEU A 210 7.89 5.80 11.78
CA LEU A 210 7.48 4.40 11.52
C LEU A 210 8.17 3.79 10.30
N LEU A 211 8.66 4.64 9.39
CA LEU A 211 9.38 4.25 8.18
C LEU A 211 10.89 4.07 8.45
N GLY A 212 11.44 4.66 9.51
CA GLY A 212 12.88 4.66 9.82
C GLY A 212 13.39 3.55 10.76
N ALA A 213 12.52 2.68 11.29
CA ALA A 213 12.95 1.62 12.20
C ALA A 213 13.68 0.48 11.45
N PRO A 214 14.88 0.03 11.90
CA PRO A 214 15.68 -0.96 11.20
C PRO A 214 14.92 -2.27 10.95
N ILE A 215 15.19 -2.89 9.81
CA ILE A 215 14.61 -4.17 9.39
C ILE A 215 15.20 -5.26 10.28
N SER A 216 14.49 -5.63 11.35
CA SER A 216 14.74 -6.90 12.01
C SER A 216 14.24 -8.01 11.09
N THR A 217 15.15 -8.72 10.43
CA THR A 217 14.90 -9.93 9.65
C THR A 217 14.47 -11.09 10.55
N ARG A 218 13.29 -10.97 11.18
CA ARG A 218 12.56 -12.15 11.65
C ARG A 218 11.56 -12.52 10.59
N SER A 219 11.97 -13.46 9.74
CA SER A 219 11.11 -14.26 8.86
C SER A 219 9.77 -14.57 9.54
N MET A 220 8.70 -13.87 9.15
CA MET A 220 7.32 -14.21 9.53
C MET A 220 6.77 -15.30 8.59
N SER A 221 7.51 -16.40 8.44
CA SER A 221 7.09 -17.55 7.62
C SER A 221 6.11 -18.50 8.33
N GLY A 222 5.87 -18.33 9.65
CA GLY A 222 5.22 -19.36 10.47
C GLY A 222 3.71 -19.25 10.69
N ALA A 223 3.12 -18.05 10.68
CA ALA A 223 1.76 -17.87 11.20
C ALA A 223 0.63 -18.02 10.16
N TRP A 224 0.93 -17.83 8.87
CA TRP A 224 -0.10 -17.72 7.82
C TRP A 224 -0.29 -18.99 6.97
N ARG A 225 0.62 -19.97 7.08
CA ARG A 225 0.54 -21.24 6.33
C ARG A 225 -0.39 -22.28 6.95
N ALA A 226 -0.94 -22.05 8.15
CA ALA A 226 -1.65 -23.07 8.92
C ALA A 226 -3.15 -23.24 8.61
N ARG A 227 -3.72 -22.55 7.61
CA ARG A 227 -5.11 -22.80 7.15
C ARG A 227 -5.22 -23.30 5.72
N ARG A 228 -4.23 -24.07 5.25
CA ARG A 228 -4.31 -24.82 3.97
C ARG A 228 -4.75 -26.29 4.13
N LEU A 229 -5.03 -26.77 5.35
CA LEU A 229 -5.24 -28.21 5.62
C LEU A 229 -6.41 -28.56 6.56
N MET A 230 -7.37 -27.67 6.81
CA MET A 230 -8.58 -28.02 7.58
C MET A 230 -9.87 -27.58 6.88
N CYS A 231 -10.02 -27.99 5.63
CA CYS A 231 -11.31 -28.21 4.96
C CYS A 231 -11.11 -29.42 4.04
N GLY A 232 -11.06 -30.60 4.65
CA GLY A 232 -11.34 -31.88 4.00
C GLY A 232 -12.67 -32.39 4.53
#